data_AF-D1PYL9-F1
#
_entry.id   AF-D1PYL9-F1
#
_cell.length_a   1.000
_cell.length_b   1.000
_cell.length_c   1.000
_cell.angle_alpha   90.00
_cell.angle_beta   90.00
_cell.angle_gamma   90.00
#
_symmetry.space_group_name_H-M   'P 1'
#
loop_
_entity.id
_entity.type
_entity.pdbx_description
1 polymer ?
#
loop_
_entity_poly.entity_id
_entity_poly.type
_entity_poly.pdbx_seq_one_letter_code
_entity_poly.pdbx_strand_id
1 'polypeptide(L)'
;MMKSVRKTLSILFAVPIFLSLIIVLLYECDLLISGEMERDAVLEYQLVGTMELITICLIPLALRLFKFKFVHRQITDESVKGMKKWGILRIAMIAIPMLVNTFLYYQFVNVAFGYMGIIGLLSLVFVYPSEERCRREMGDEA
;
A
#
# COMPACT_ATOMS: atom_id res chain seq x y z
N MET A 1 2.07 18.43 17.38
CA MET A 1 2.77 17.17 17.03
C MET A 1 1.89 16.21 16.20
N MET A 2 0.64 15.94 16.60
CA MET A 2 -0.30 15.08 15.85
C MET A 2 -0.59 15.53 14.41
N LYS A 3 -0.68 16.85 14.16
CA LYS A 3 -0.88 17.40 12.80
C LYS A 3 0.26 17.01 11.84
N SER A 4 1.51 16.98 12.32
CA SER A 4 2.67 16.61 11.50
C SER A 4 2.72 15.12 11.19
N VAL A 5 2.37 14.27 12.17
CA VAL A 5 2.27 12.81 11.99
C VAL A 5 1.20 12.48 10.95
N ARG A 6 0.03 13.10 11.07
CA ARG A 6 -1.05 12.96 10.09
C ARG A 6 -0.61 13.42 8.70
N LYS A 7 0.04 14.58 8.59
CA LYS A 7 0.54 15.08 7.30
C LYS A 7 1.49 14.06 6.66
N THR A 8 2.39 13.44 7.42
CA THR A 8 3.25 12.36 6.91
C THR A 8 2.42 11.15 6.43
N LEU A 9 1.41 10.73 7.19
CA LEU A 9 0.56 9.58 6.85
C LEU A 9 -0.28 9.83 5.59
N SER A 10 -0.87 11.02 5.47
CA SER A 10 -1.63 11.43 4.28
C SER A 10 -0.74 11.56 3.04
N ILE A 11 0.49 12.08 3.19
CA ILE A 11 1.48 12.11 2.10
C ILE A 11 1.86 10.69 1.70
N LEU A 12 2.15 9.82 2.66
CA LEU A 12 2.50 8.42 2.40
C LEU A 12 1.38 7.65 1.71
N PHE A 13 0.11 8.03 1.94
CA PHE A 13 -1.04 7.49 1.24
C PHE A 13 -1.15 8.04 -0.19
N ALA A 14 -1.02 9.36 -0.37
CA ALA A 14 -1.26 10.01 -1.66
C ALA A 14 -0.12 9.79 -2.67
N VAL A 15 1.14 9.91 -2.22
CA VAL A 15 2.33 9.78 -3.08
C VAL A 15 2.34 8.50 -3.92
N PRO A 16 2.15 7.28 -3.36
CA PRO A 16 2.18 6.06 -4.15
C PRO A 16 1.03 5.96 -5.15
N ILE A 17 -0.14 6.54 -4.84
CA ILE A 17 -1.28 6.60 -5.76
C ILE A 17 -0.95 7.52 -6.95
N PHE A 18 -0.49 8.74 -6.67
CA PHE A 18 -0.08 9.68 -7.72
C PHE A 18 1.08 9.12 -8.54
N LEU A 19 2.06 8.47 -7.91
CA LEU A 19 3.18 7.85 -8.61
C LEU A 19 2.70 6.71 -9.52
N SER A 20 1.77 5.88 -9.07
CA SER A 20 1.17 4.82 -9.91
C SER A 20 0.43 5.42 -11.11
N LEU A 21 -0.31 6.52 -10.92
CA LEU A 21 -0.98 7.23 -12.02
C LEU A 21 0.01 7.85 -13.01
N ILE A 22 1.11 8.43 -12.51
CA ILE A 22 2.17 8.96 -13.36
C ILE A 22 2.80 7.83 -14.17
N ILE A 23 3.09 6.67 -13.56
CA ILE A 23 3.63 5.50 -14.26
C ILE A 23 2.67 5.09 -15.39
N VAL A 24 1.38 4.93 -15.09
CA VAL A 24 0.34 4.63 -16.10
C VAL A 24 0.40 5.64 -17.23
N LEU A 25 0.34 6.94 -16.94
CA LEU A 25 0.39 7.98 -17.97
C LEU A 25 1.66 7.96 -18.81
N LEU A 26 2.83 7.68 -18.21
CA LEU A 26 4.09 7.59 -18.95
C LEU A 26 4.07 6.43 -19.95
N TYR A 27 3.51 5.29 -19.58
CA TYR A 27 3.38 4.15 -20.49
C TYR A 27 2.27 4.37 -21.54
N GLU A 28 1.11 4.89 -21.16
CA GLU A 28 0.00 5.16 -22.10
C GLU A 28 0.33 6.28 -23.11
N CYS A 29 1.22 7.21 -22.77
CA CYS A 29 1.73 8.23 -23.68
C CYS A 29 2.92 7.76 -24.54
N ASP A 30 3.23 6.45 -24.53
CA ASP A 30 4.37 5.84 -25.23
C ASP A 30 5.73 6.50 -24.89
N LEU A 31 5.85 7.12 -23.71
CA LEU A 31 7.11 7.72 -23.24
C LEU A 31 8.07 6.65 -22.69
N LEU A 32 7.56 5.48 -22.31
CA LEU A 32 8.32 4.34 -21.80
C LEU A 32 8.01 3.10 -22.62
N ILE A 33 9.03 2.29 -22.88
CA ILE A 33 8.90 1.02 -23.60
C ILE A 33 8.29 -0.01 -22.65
N SER A 34 7.10 -0.51 -22.98
CA SER A 34 6.45 -1.63 -22.29
C SER A 34 6.91 -2.98 -22.83
N GLY A 35 6.80 -4.04 -22.02
CA GLY A 35 6.98 -5.41 -22.50
C GLY A 35 8.42 -5.88 -22.69
N GLU A 36 9.45 -5.17 -22.21
CA GLU A 36 10.83 -5.63 -22.37
C GLU A 36 11.10 -6.97 -21.65
N MET A 37 10.38 -7.28 -20.56
CA MET A 37 10.54 -8.54 -19.82
C MET A 37 9.50 -9.61 -20.19
N GLU A 38 8.60 -9.34 -21.14
CA GLU A 38 7.59 -10.30 -21.62
C GLU A 38 8.24 -11.57 -22.20
N ARG A 39 9.48 -11.50 -22.70
CA ARG A 39 10.15 -12.65 -23.33
C ARG A 39 10.53 -13.78 -22.36
N ASP A 40 10.48 -13.53 -21.04
CA ASP A 40 10.88 -14.52 -20.04
C ASP A 40 9.67 -15.07 -19.27
N ALA A 41 9.08 -16.13 -19.81
CA ALA A 41 7.93 -16.81 -19.24
C ALA A 41 8.21 -17.43 -17.85
N VAL A 42 9.48 -17.77 -17.55
CA VAL A 42 9.84 -18.33 -16.24
C VAL A 42 9.83 -17.23 -15.18
N LEU A 43 10.43 -16.08 -15.49
CA LEU A 43 10.40 -14.92 -14.60
C LEU A 43 8.98 -14.40 -14.38
N GLU A 44 8.17 -14.34 -15.44
CA GLU A 44 6.77 -13.95 -15.36
C GLU A 44 6.01 -14.84 -14.38
N TYR A 45 6.08 -16.17 -14.55
CA TYR A 45 5.39 -17.12 -13.68
C TYR A 45 5.82 -17.00 -12.21
N GLN A 46 7.13 -16.88 -11.95
CA GLN A 46 7.65 -16.73 -10.59
C GLN A 46 7.20 -15.42 -9.93
N LEU A 47 7.22 -14.31 -10.68
CA LEU A 47 6.83 -12.99 -10.17
C LEU A 47 5.33 -12.90 -9.93
N VAL A 48 4.50 -13.42 -10.85
CA VAL A 48 3.04 -13.47 -10.68
C VAL A 48 2.71 -14.25 -9.41
N GLY A 49 3.22 -15.47 -9.27
CA GLY A 49 2.94 -16.29 -8.09
C GLY A 49 3.42 -15.66 -6.77
N THR A 50 4.61 -15.05 -6.78
CA THR A 50 5.15 -14.39 -5.59
C THR A 50 4.32 -13.16 -5.21
N MET A 51 4.00 -12.29 -6.16
CA MET A 51 3.22 -11.07 -5.91
C MET A 51 1.78 -11.38 -5.51
N GLU A 52 1.19 -12.43 -6.06
CA GLU A 52 -0.15 -12.88 -5.68
C GLU A 52 -0.19 -13.34 -4.23
N LEU A 53 0.75 -14.20 -3.81
CA LEU A 53 0.87 -14.64 -2.42
C LEU A 53 1.10 -13.47 -1.46
N ILE A 54 1.98 -12.53 -1.86
CA ILE A 54 2.25 -11.31 -1.09
C ILE A 54 0.96 -10.49 -0.95
N THR A 55 0.23 -10.25 -2.03
CA THR A 55 -0.97 -9.42 -2.04
C THR A 55 -2.08 -10.05 -1.19
N ILE A 56 -2.32 -11.36 -1.34
CA ILE A 56 -3.29 -12.12 -0.55
C ILE A 56 -2.96 -12.12 0.94
N CYS A 57 -1.67 -12.17 1.32
CA CYS A 57 -1.26 -12.14 2.72
C CYS A 57 -1.27 -10.72 3.31
N LEU A 58 -0.77 -9.73 2.58
CA LEU A 58 -0.56 -8.38 3.09
C LEU A 58 -1.87 -7.61 3.27
N ILE A 59 -2.87 -7.80 2.41
CA ILE A 59 -4.17 -7.13 2.55
C ILE A 59 -4.87 -7.47 3.88
N PRO A 60 -5.16 -8.74 4.21
CA PRO A 60 -5.82 -9.08 5.48
C PRO A 60 -4.92 -8.73 6.67
N LEU A 61 -3.59 -8.83 6.54
CA LEU A 61 -2.67 -8.44 7.59
C LEU A 61 -2.73 -6.93 7.87
N ALA A 62 -2.71 -6.09 6.85
CA ALA A 62 -2.84 -4.65 6.98
C ALA A 62 -4.24 -4.22 7.50
N LEU A 63 -5.29 -4.98 7.19
CA LEU A 63 -6.63 -4.76 7.75
C LEU A 63 -6.74 -5.22 9.20
N ARG A 64 -6.03 -6.29 9.59
CA ARG A 64 -6.08 -6.88 10.94
C ARG A 64 -5.01 -6.34 11.89
N LEU A 65 -4.05 -5.55 11.40
CA LEU A 65 -2.90 -5.03 12.15
C LEU A 65 -3.33 -4.29 13.44
N PHE A 66 -4.40 -3.49 13.39
CA PHE A 66 -4.91 -2.76 14.55
C PHE A 66 -5.77 -3.61 15.51
N LYS A 67 -6.19 -4.83 15.12
CA LYS A 67 -6.87 -5.75 16.04
C LYS A 67 -5.91 -6.50 16.97
N PHE A 68 -4.60 -6.44 16.73
CA PHE A 68 -3.63 -7.10 17.59
C PHE A 68 -3.43 -6.32 18.91
N LYS A 69 -3.70 -6.97 20.04
CA LYS A 69 -3.50 -6.40 21.40
C LYS A 69 -2.09 -5.87 21.64
N PHE A 70 -1.08 -6.42 20.94
CA PHE A 70 0.31 -5.96 21.00
C PHE A 70 0.51 -4.57 20.39
N VAL A 71 -0.12 -4.32 19.24
CA VAL A 71 -0.10 -3.03 18.54
C VAL A 71 -0.90 -2.00 19.34
N HIS A 72 -2.06 -2.40 19.86
CA HIS A 72 -2.86 -1.55 20.74
C HIS A 72 -2.08 -1.14 21.99
N ARG A 73 -1.37 -2.06 22.65
CA ARG A 73 -0.56 -1.77 23.84
C ARG A 73 0.61 -0.82 23.55
N GLN A 74 1.29 -0.97 22.41
CA GLN A 74 2.36 -0.04 22.01
C GLN A 74 1.84 1.36 21.62
N ILE A 75 0.61 1.45 21.11
CA ILE A 75 -0.06 2.73 20.86
C ILE A 75 -0.46 3.39 22.20
N THR A 76 -0.85 2.62 23.22
CA THR A 76 -1.17 3.18 24.54
C THR A 76 0.07 3.66 25.31
N ASP A 77 1.21 2.95 25.20
CA ASP A 77 2.46 3.29 25.93
C ASP A 77 3.23 4.49 25.31
N GLU A 78 3.29 4.60 23.98
CA GLU A 78 3.93 5.73 23.27
C GLU A 78 2.96 6.36 22.25
N SER A 79 1.92 7.07 22.73
CA SER A 79 0.75 7.50 21.92
C SER A 79 1.07 8.12 20.55
N VAL A 80 2.13 8.92 20.44
CA VAL A 80 2.46 9.60 19.19
C VAL A 80 3.47 8.85 18.32
N LYS A 81 4.45 8.15 18.92
CA LYS A 81 5.52 7.45 18.15
C LYS A 81 5.06 6.07 17.69
N GLY A 82 4.34 5.33 18.53
CA GLY A 82 3.79 4.02 18.19
C GLY A 82 2.78 4.13 17.05
N MET A 83 1.84 5.08 17.16
CA MET A 83 0.84 5.33 16.12
C MET A 83 1.48 5.72 14.78
N LYS A 84 2.52 6.56 14.78
CA LYS A 84 3.23 6.93 13.55
C LYS A 84 3.87 5.71 12.89
N LYS A 85 4.60 4.88 13.65
CA LYS A 85 5.31 3.71 13.09
C LYS A 85 4.34 2.67 12.51
N TRP A 86 3.31 2.30 13.27
CA TRP A 86 2.35 1.29 12.85
C TRP A 86 1.42 1.77 11.73
N GLY A 87 1.03 3.04 11.75
CA GLY A 87 0.26 3.66 10.65
C GLY A 87 1.06 3.72 9.34
N ILE A 88 2.35 4.09 9.41
CA ILE A 88 3.25 4.08 8.25
C ILE A 88 3.41 2.66 7.72
N LEU A 89 3.66 1.70 8.60
CA LEU A 89 3.85 0.30 8.23
C LEU A 89 2.62 -0.25 7.51
N ARG A 90 1.41 -0.01 8.04
CA ARG A 90 0.15 -0.46 7.44
C ARG A 90 -0.05 0.09 6.02
N ILE A 91 0.20 1.38 5.81
CA ILE A 91 0.07 2.00 4.49
C ILE A 91 1.14 1.46 3.54
N ALA A 92 2.39 1.37 4.00
CA ALA A 92 3.51 0.87 3.19
C ALA A 92 3.29 -0.58 2.74
N MET A 93 2.72 -1.43 3.60
CA MET A 93 2.41 -2.82 3.29
C MET A 93 1.41 -2.99 2.14
N ILE A 94 0.59 -1.98 1.82
CA ILE A 94 -0.34 -2.03 0.70
C ILE A 94 0.18 -1.20 -0.49
N ALA A 95 0.69 -0.01 -0.20
CA ALA A 95 1.16 0.93 -1.20
C ALA A 95 2.36 0.43 -2.00
N ILE A 96 3.31 -0.28 -1.35
CA ILE A 96 4.49 -0.83 -2.03
C ILE A 96 4.07 -1.93 -3.02
N PRO A 97 3.31 -2.97 -2.62
CA PRO A 97 2.81 -3.96 -3.57
C PRO A 97 1.97 -3.34 -4.69
N MET A 98 1.12 -2.36 -4.40
CA MET A 98 0.32 -1.68 -5.43
C MET A 98 1.21 -1.02 -6.51
N LEU A 99 2.24 -0.28 -6.09
CA LEU A 99 3.18 0.37 -7.00
C LEU A 99 3.95 -0.66 -7.84
N VAL A 100 4.47 -1.69 -7.18
CA VAL A 100 5.24 -2.74 -7.85
C VAL A 100 4.37 -3.49 -8.86
N ASN A 101 3.14 -3.85 -8.50
CA ASN A 101 2.19 -4.50 -9.42
C ASN A 101 1.83 -3.60 -10.61
N THR A 102 1.65 -2.29 -10.39
CA THR A 102 1.39 -1.35 -11.49
C THR A 102 2.57 -1.28 -12.46
N PHE A 103 3.81 -1.28 -11.94
CA PHE A 103 5.00 -1.30 -12.77
C PHE A 103 5.15 -2.63 -13.53
N LEU A 104 4.98 -3.77 -12.84
CA LEU A 104 5.07 -5.10 -13.42
C LEU A 104 4.01 -5.36 -14.50
N TYR A 105 2.82 -4.78 -14.35
CA TYR A 105 1.78 -4.82 -15.37
C TYR A 105 2.29 -4.30 -16.73
N TYR A 106 2.96 -3.15 -16.76
CA TYR A 106 3.48 -2.61 -18.02
C TYR A 106 4.73 -3.34 -18.52
N GLN A 107 5.49 -3.94 -17.60
CA GLN A 107 6.74 -4.62 -17.95
C GLN A 107 6.53 -6.02 -18.55
N PHE A 108 5.48 -6.72 -18.10
CA PHE A 108 5.11 -8.06 -18.58
C PHE A 108 3.84 -8.07 -19.42
N VAL A 109 3.09 -6.96 -19.47
CA VAL A 109 1.78 -6.85 -20.16
C VAL A 109 0.77 -7.89 -19.65
N ASN A 110 0.94 -8.36 -18.42
CA ASN A 110 0.08 -9.39 -17.82
C ASN A 110 -0.99 -8.76 -16.93
N VAL A 111 -2.25 -8.99 -17.29
CA VAL A 111 -3.45 -8.48 -16.60
C VAL A 111 -3.53 -8.87 -15.13
N ALA A 112 -2.91 -9.98 -14.71
CA ALA A 112 -2.88 -10.41 -13.31
C ALA A 112 -2.24 -9.35 -12.40
N PHE A 113 -1.12 -8.75 -12.82
CA PHE A 113 -0.50 -7.65 -12.08
C PHE A 113 -1.39 -6.41 -12.04
N GLY A 114 -2.10 -6.12 -13.13
CA GLY A 114 -3.08 -5.03 -13.19
C GLY A 114 -4.20 -5.22 -12.16
N TYR A 115 -4.81 -6.41 -12.09
CA TYR A 115 -5.84 -6.71 -11.11
C TYR A 115 -5.33 -6.60 -9.68
N MET A 116 -4.13 -7.12 -9.38
CA MET A 116 -3.52 -6.99 -8.06
C MET A 116 -3.24 -5.52 -7.69
N GLY A 117 -2.83 -4.69 -8.66
CA GLY A 117 -2.69 -3.25 -8.48
C GLY A 117 -4.01 -2.57 -8.12
N ILE A 118 -5.09 -2.86 -8.85
CA ILE A 118 -6.43 -2.33 -8.57
C ILE A 118 -6.94 -2.76 -7.19
N ILE A 119 -6.77 -4.05 -6.84
CA ILE A 119 -7.14 -4.56 -5.52
C ILE A 119 -6.33 -3.84 -4.43
N GLY A 120 -5.04 -3.60 -4.67
CA GLY A 120 -4.18 -2.78 -3.80
C GLY A 120 -4.76 -1.38 -3.58
N LEU A 121 -5.15 -0.69 -4.65
CA LEU A 121 -5.75 0.64 -4.59
C LEU A 121 -7.07 0.66 -3.81
N LEU A 122 -7.95 -0.32 -4.04
CA LEU A 122 -9.20 -0.48 -3.30
C LEU A 122 -8.95 -0.75 -1.81
N SER A 123 -7.97 -1.61 -1.51
CA SER A 123 -7.61 -1.94 -0.12
C SER A 123 -7.03 -0.74 0.65
N LEU A 124 -6.31 0.16 -0.05
CA LEU A 124 -5.83 1.43 0.50
C LEU A 124 -6.96 2.32 1.03
N VAL A 125 -8.14 2.33 0.39
CA VAL A 125 -9.31 3.10 0.87
C VAL A 125 -9.75 2.66 2.27
N PHE A 126 -9.71 1.35 2.57
CA PHE A 126 -10.01 0.83 3.90
C PHE A 126 -8.95 1.17 4.96
N VAL A 127 -7.76 1.54 4.50
CA VAL A 127 -6.61 1.92 5.32
C VAL A 127 -6.45 3.44 5.46
N TYR A 128 -7.37 4.21 4.88
CA TYR A 128 -7.29 5.67 4.87
C TYR A 128 -7.13 6.27 6.28
N PRO A 129 -6.10 7.11 6.52
CA PRO A 129 -5.84 7.73 7.81
C PRO A 129 -6.79 8.91 8.07
N SER A 130 -8.05 8.63 8.41
CA SER A 130 -9.04 9.66 8.80
C SER A 130 -8.77 10.21 10.20
N GLU A 131 -9.04 11.51 10.43
CA GLU A 131 -8.89 12.16 11.75
C GLU A 131 -9.71 11.46 12.85
N GLU A 132 -10.91 11.02 12.53
CA GLU A 132 -11.83 10.37 13.47
C GLU A 132 -11.32 9.00 13.94
N ARG A 133 -10.71 8.20 13.05
CA ARG A 133 -10.02 6.96 13.45
C ARG A 133 -8.79 7.22 14.29
N CYS A 134 -7.98 8.22 13.94
CA CYS A 134 -6.76 8.56 14.67
C CYS A 134 -7.09 9.03 16.11
N ARG A 135 -8.21 9.77 16.28
CA ARG A 135 -8.71 10.21 17.59
C ARG A 135 -9.33 9.06 18.39
N ARG A 136 -10.14 8.20 17.76
CA ARG A 136 -10.68 6.96 18.39
C ARG A 136 -9.59 6.00 18.85
N GLU A 137 -8.49 5.90 18.10
CA GLU A 137 -7.36 5.02 18.44
C GLU A 137 -6.48 5.57 19.56
N MET A 138 -6.52 6.88 19.85
CA MET A 138 -5.84 7.49 21.01
C MET A 138 -6.70 7.54 22.29
N GLY A 139 -7.97 7.14 22.23
CA GLY A 139 -8.83 7.12 23.41
C GLY A 139 -9.30 8.50 23.90
N ASP A 140 -9.29 9.53 23.04
CA ASP A 140 -9.77 10.89 23.36
C ASP A 140 -11.32 10.99 23.51
N GLU A 141 -12.01 9.86 23.62
CA GLU A 141 -13.43 9.75 23.98
C GLU A 141 -13.58 8.72 25.12
N ALA A 142 -13.05 9.08 26.30
CA ALA A 142 -13.45 8.58 27.61
C ALA A 142 -13.12 9.62 28.69
#